data_AF-A0A392PHZ9-F1
#
_entry.id   AF-A0A392PHZ9-F1
#
_cell.length_a   1.000
_cell.length_b   1.000
_cell.length_c   1.000
_cell.angle_alpha   90.00
_cell.angle_beta   90.00
_cell.angle_gamma   90.00
#
_symmetry.space_group_name_H-M   'P 1'
#
loop_
_entity.id
_entity.type
_entity.pdbx_description
1 polymer ?
#
loop_
_entity_poly.entity_id
_entity_poly.type
_entity_poly.pdbx_seq_one_letter_code
_entity_poly.pdbx_strand_id
1 'polypeptide(L)' 'MEFSFVSGLVVLPLYSGLPRADQELVFTPTARGKRKVVISTNIAETSLTLEGIVYVVDSGFSKQRFYNP' A
#
# COMPACT_ATOMS: atom_id res chain seq x y z
N MET A 1 5.19 -22.44 -2.79
CA MET A 1 6.02 -21.23 -2.58
C MET A 1 5.84 -20.82 -1.14
N GLU A 2 6.82 -21.13 -0.30
CA GLU A 2 6.86 -20.69 1.09
C GLU A 2 7.40 -19.26 1.08
N PHE A 3 6.56 -18.27 1.38
CA PHE A 3 7.03 -16.91 1.58
C PHE A 3 7.73 -16.89 2.95
N SER A 4 9.06 -17.00 2.96
CA SER A 4 9.83 -16.69 4.16
C SER A 4 9.55 -15.24 4.52
N PHE A 5 8.82 -14.99 5.60
CA PHE A 5 8.61 -13.64 6.09
C PHE A 5 9.97 -13.06 6.45
N VAL A 6 10.43 -12.09 5.64
CA VAL A 6 11.63 -11.33 5.96
C VAL A 6 11.39 -10.66 7.30
N SER A 7 12.13 -11.09 8.32
CA SER A 7 11.99 -10.57 9.68
C SER A 7 12.13 -9.05 9.66
N GLY A 8 11.11 -8.33 10.12
CA GLY A 8 11.18 -6.87 10.23
C GLY A 8 10.29 -6.07 9.26
N LEU A 9 9.60 -6.71 8.33
CA LEU A 9 8.63 -6.04 7.46
C LEU A 9 7.23 -6.01 8.10
N VAL A 10 6.55 -4.87 7.97
CA VAL A 10 5.12 -4.71 8.25
C VAL A 10 4.44 -4.46 6.91
N VAL A 11 3.76 -5.47 6.39
CA VAL A 11 3.11 -5.41 5.06
C VAL A 11 1.64 -5.09 5.23
N LEU A 12 1.17 -4.03 4.59
CA LEU A 12 -0.22 -3.55 4.68
C LEU A 12 -0.83 -3.40 3.27
N PRO A 13 -2.03 -3.93 3.00
CA PRO A 13 -2.73 -3.69 1.75
C PRO A 13 -3.44 -2.33 1.76
N LEU A 14 -3.58 -1.69 0.59
CA LEU A 14 -4.39 -0.49 0.41
C LEU A 14 -5.14 -0.53 -0.93
N TYR A 15 -6.46 -0.70 -0.88
CA TYR A 15 -7.34 -0.70 -2.03
C TYR A 15 -8.76 -0.29 -1.64
N SER A 16 -9.57 0.14 -2.60
CA SER A 16 -10.88 0.79 -2.36
C SER A 16 -11.91 -0.07 -1.63
N GLY A 17 -11.83 -1.41 -1.74
CA GLY A 17 -12.74 -2.35 -1.09
C GLY A 17 -12.36 -2.76 0.33
N LEU A 18 -11.27 -2.24 0.88
CA LEU A 18 -10.80 -2.59 2.21
C LEU A 18 -11.68 -1.90 3.29
N PRO A 19 -12.02 -2.54 4.42
CA PRO A 19 -12.71 -1.87 5.52
C PRO A 19 -11.96 -0.62 5.99
N ARG A 20 -12.70 0.42 6.41
CA ARG A 20 -12.08 1.70 6.79
C ARG A 20 -11.04 1.56 7.91
N ALA A 21 -11.34 0.76 8.92
CA ALA A 21 -10.41 0.52 10.03
C ALA A 21 -9.07 -0.06 9.54
N ASP A 22 -9.10 -0.93 8.53
CA ASP A 22 -7.90 -1.53 7.94
C ASP A 22 -7.16 -0.54 7.02
N GLN A 23 -7.89 0.31 6.28
CA GLN A 23 -7.27 1.41 5.51
C GLN A 23 -6.52 2.36 6.44
N GLU A 24 -7.04 2.63 7.64
CA GLU A 24 -6.41 3.56 8.58
C GLU A 24 -5.05 3.05 9.13
N LEU A 25 -4.80 1.74 9.07
CA LEU A 25 -3.53 1.14 9.52
C LEU A 25 -2.31 1.67 8.76
N VAL A 26 -2.45 2.04 7.49
CA VAL A 26 -1.33 2.56 6.68
C VAL A 26 -0.80 3.90 7.19
N PHE A 27 -1.61 4.65 7.95
CA PHE A 27 -1.21 5.93 8.55
C PHE A 27 -0.57 5.77 9.94
N THR A 28 -0.63 4.58 10.53
CA THR A 28 -0.05 4.33 11.86
C THR A 28 1.48 4.38 11.81
N PRO A 29 2.18 4.97 12.79
CA PRO A 29 3.63 4.97 12.82
C PRO A 29 4.22 3.55 12.83
N THR A 30 5.29 3.35 12.07
CA THR A 30 5.98 2.06 12.05
C THR A 30 6.84 1.90 13.30
N ALA A 31 6.78 0.74 13.95
CA ALA A 31 7.65 0.44 15.09
C ALA A 31 9.15 0.56 14.71
N ARG A 32 9.97 1.00 15.67
CA ARG A 32 11.42 1.17 15.46
C ARG A 32 12.07 -0.15 15.00
N GLY A 33 12.95 -0.05 14.00
CA GLY A 33 13.63 -1.22 13.44
C GLY A 33 12.76 -2.10 12.53
N LYS A 34 11.52 -1.68 12.26
CA LYS A 34 10.65 -2.30 11.25
C LYS A 34 10.55 -1.40 10.02
N ARG A 35 10.30 -2.00 8.86
CA ARG A 35 10.01 -1.29 7.62
C ARG A 35 8.57 -1.55 7.21
N LYS A 36 7.79 -0.49 7.05
CA LYS A 36 6.45 -0.57 6.47
C LYS A 36 6.56 -0.73 4.96
N VAL A 37 5.77 -1.65 4.42
CA VAL A 37 5.58 -1.87 2.98
C VAL A 37 4.09 -1.81 2.71
N VAL A 38 3.65 -0.76 2.03
CA VAL A 38 2.25 -0.63 1.62
C VAL A 38 2.12 -1.16 0.20
N ILE A 39 1.32 -2.22 0.03
CA ILE A 39 0.97 -2.74 -1.30
C ILE A 39 -0.36 -2.10 -1.69
N SER A 40 -0.31 -1.19 -2.66
CA SER A 40 -1.44 -0.36 -3.03
C SER A 40 -1.86 -0.54 -4.48
N THR A 41 -3.14 -0.31 -4.78
CA THR A 41 -3.55 0.09 -6.14
C THR A 41 -3.22 1.57 -6.38
N ASN A 42 -3.63 2.12 -7.52
CA ASN A 42 -3.53 3.56 -7.82
C ASN A 42 -4.29 4.48 -6.82
N ILE A 43 -4.94 3.95 -5.79
CA ILE A 43 -5.50 4.77 -4.70
C ILE A 43 -4.41 5.58 -3.96
N ALA A 44 -3.18 5.05 -3.89
CA ALA A 44 -2.04 5.75 -3.31
C ALA A 44 -1.53 6.93 -4.15
N GLU A 45 -1.98 7.10 -5.39
CA GLU A 45 -1.62 8.22 -6.27
C GLU A 45 -2.41 9.50 -5.92
N THR A 46 -3.50 9.37 -5.17
CA THR A 46 -4.39 10.48 -4.82
C THR A 46 -3.86 11.32 -3.66
N SER A 47 -4.58 12.37 -3.27
CA SER A 47 -4.17 13.40 -2.30
C SER A 47 -3.93 12.93 -0.84
N LEU A 48 -3.96 11.63 -0.57
CA LEU A 48 -3.63 11.06 0.73
C LEU A 48 -2.12 10.87 0.85
N THR A 49 -1.47 11.76 1.58
CA THR A 49 -0.04 11.65 1.87
C THR A 49 0.23 10.53 2.88
N LEU A 50 0.96 9.50 2.44
CA LEU A 50 1.56 8.50 3.33
C LEU A 50 2.91 9.05 3.83
N GLU A 51 2.92 9.56 5.07
CA GLU A 51 4.13 10.09 5.68
C GLU A 51 5.24 9.03 5.80
N GLY A 52 6.48 9.43 5.53
CA GLY A 52 7.66 8.58 5.68
C GLY A 52 7.89 7.56 4.56
N ILE A 53 7.18 7.67 3.43
CA ILE A 53 7.51 6.90 2.21
C ILE A 53 8.77 7.50 1.58
N VAL A 54 9.81 6.68 1.47
CA VAL A 54 11.12 7.06 0.89
C VAL A 54 11.47 6.27 -0.38
N TYR A 55 10.70 5.22 -0.68
CA TYR A 55 10.86 4.39 -1.86
C TYR A 55 9.49 4.10 -2.47
N VAL A 56 9.43 4.11 -3.80
CA VAL A 56 8.25 3.71 -4.57
C VAL A 56 8.68 2.67 -5.58
N VAL A 57 7.93 1.57 -5.64
CA VAL A 57 8.04 0.56 -6.70
C VAL A 57 6.76 0.64 -7.50
N ASP A 58 6.83 1.23 -8.70
CA ASP A 58 5.69 1.34 -9.60
C ASP A 58 5.74 0.23 -10.66
N SER A 59 4.62 -0.46 -10.83
CA SER A 59 4.46 -1.50 -11.86
C SER A 59 4.17 -0.90 -13.23
N GLY A 60 3.70 0.35 -13.32
CA GLY A 60 3.25 0.99 -14.56
C GLY A 60 1.87 0.54 -15.04
N PHE A 61 1.13 -0.26 -14.24
CA PHE A 61 -0.20 -0.75 -14.59
C PHE A 61 -1.29 -0.21 -13.66
N SER A 62 -2.47 0.05 -14.22
CA SER A 62 -3.67 0.37 -13.46
C SER A 62 -4.91 -0.28 -14.07
N LYS A 63 -5.92 -0.53 -13.25
CA LYS A 63 -7.23 -1.00 -13.74
C LYS A 63 -8.02 0.20 -14.23
N GLN A 64 -8.09 0.38 -15.55
CA GLN A 64 -8.86 1.44 -16.18
C GLN A 64 -10.23 0.92 -16.64
N ARG A 65 -11.28 1.71 -16.42
CA ARG A 65 -12.58 1.45 -17.03
C ARG A 65 -12.59 2.12 -18.41
N PHE A 66 -12.83 1.35 -19.44
CA PHE A 66 -12.99 1.84 -20.80
C PHE A 66 -14.41 1.50 -21.27
N TYR A 67 -15.04 2.47 -21.94
CA TYR A 67 -16.37 2.31 -22.54
C TYR A 67 -16.29 2.87 -23.96
N ASN A 68 -16.52 2.01 -24.96
CA ASN A 68 -16.68 2.43 -26.35
C ASN A 68 -18.17 2.34 -26.69
N PRO A 69 -18.85 3.48 -26.93
CA PRO A 69 -20.29 3.52 -27.22
C PRO A 69 -20.70 2.72 -28.45
#